data_AF-A0A7J4VCF4-F1
#
_entry.id   AF-A0A7J4VCF4-F1
#
_cell.length_a   1.000
_cell.length_b   1.000
_cell.length_c   1.000
_cell.angle_alpha   90.00
_cell.angle_beta   90.00
_cell.angle_gamma   90.00
#
_symmetry.space_group_name_H-M   'P 1'
#
loop_
_entity.id
_entity.type
_entity.pdbx_description
1 polymer ?
#
loop_
_entity_poly.entity_id
_entity_poly.type
_entity_poly.pdbx_seq_one_letter_code
_entity_poly.pdbx_strand_id
1 'polypeptide(L)'
;KFAEYLGAGLPVLISEGIGDTELFCRKGNVGVVFDLSDQGIENAVTEMKGLLGEPAIHTRCAEFAKENLSLKSAAEKYRKLYIS
;
A
#
# COMPACT_ATOMS: atom_id res chain seq x y z
N LYS A 1 0.36 8.77 -5.79
CA LYS A 1 -0.96 8.46 -5.19
C LYS A 1 -0.89 7.39 -4.11
N PHE A 2 -0.41 6.17 -4.39
CA PHE A 2 -0.33 5.07 -3.41
C PHE A 2 0.31 5.50 -2.07
N ALA A 3 1.54 6.02 -2.11
CA ALA A 3 2.26 6.47 -0.90
C ALA A 3 1.56 7.61 -0.15
N GLU A 4 0.91 8.53 -0.88
CA GLU A 4 0.21 9.68 -0.29
C GLU A 4 -1.05 9.24 0.46
N TYR A 5 -1.85 8.33 -0.12
CA TYR A 5 -3.02 7.76 0.53
C TYR A 5 -2.64 6.95 1.77
N LEU A 6 -1.64 6.07 1.66
CA LEU A 6 -1.16 5.31 2.81
C LEU A 6 -0.62 6.23 3.90
N GLY A 7 0.14 7.27 3.55
CA GLY A 7 0.66 8.26 4.49
C GLY A 7 -0.43 9.06 5.21
N ALA A 8 -1.60 9.24 4.57
CA ALA A 8 -2.81 9.80 5.17
C ALA A 8 -3.60 8.78 6.01
N GLY A 9 -3.10 7.55 6.16
CA GLY A 9 -3.75 6.47 6.89
C GLY A 9 -4.92 5.83 6.12
N LEU A 10 -4.98 5.97 4.80
CA LEU A 10 -6.09 5.43 4.00
C LEU A 10 -5.66 4.14 3.31
N PRO A 11 -6.32 2.99 3.55
CA PRO A 11 -6.07 1.79 2.77
C PRO A 11 -6.50 2.00 1.33
N VAL A 12 -5.88 1.26 0.42
CA VAL A 12 -6.05 1.46 -1.03
C VAL A 12 -6.66 0.23 -1.70
N LEU A 13 -7.50 0.47 -2.71
CA LEU A 13 -8.01 -0.56 -3.60
C LEU A 13 -7.27 -0.40 -4.94
N ILE A 14 -6.56 -1.42 -5.39
CA ILE A 14 -5.69 -1.31 -6.56
C ILE A 14 -5.87 -2.50 -7.49
N SER A 15 -5.87 -2.29 -8.80
CA SER A 15 -6.01 -3.40 -9.77
C SER A 15 -4.77 -4.31 -9.76
N GLU A 16 -4.85 -5.52 -10.28
CA GLU A 16 -3.65 -6.33 -10.51
C GLU A 16 -2.77 -5.75 -11.63
N GLY A 17 -1.48 -6.10 -11.65
CA GLY A 17 -0.59 -5.80 -12.77
C GLY A 17 0.04 -4.39 -12.76
N ILE A 18 0.08 -3.73 -11.61
CA ILE A 18 0.64 -2.37 -11.41
C ILE A 18 1.98 -2.37 -10.66
N GLY A 19 2.73 -3.46 -10.80
CA GLY A 19 4.12 -3.58 -10.34
C GLY A 19 4.27 -3.59 -8.82
N ASP A 20 5.29 -2.89 -8.30
CA ASP A 20 5.69 -2.94 -6.89
C ASP A 20 4.58 -2.54 -5.91
N THR A 21 3.61 -1.73 -6.35
CA THR A 21 2.48 -1.32 -5.50
C THR A 21 1.60 -2.50 -5.10
N GLU A 22 1.45 -3.50 -5.96
CA GLU A 22 0.76 -4.76 -5.64
C GLU A 22 1.52 -5.52 -4.54
N LEU A 23 2.83 -5.68 -4.70
CA LEU A 23 3.68 -6.35 -3.72
C LEU A 23 3.64 -5.63 -2.37
N PHE A 24 3.74 -4.30 -2.36
CA PHE A 24 3.67 -3.50 -1.14
C PHE A 24 2.29 -3.56 -0.49
N CYS A 25 1.22 -3.51 -1.28
CA CYS A 25 -0.15 -3.63 -0.80
C CYS A 25 -0.35 -4.95 -0.03
N ARG A 26 0.03 -6.07 -0.65
CA ARG A 26 -0.08 -7.42 -0.05
C ARG A 26 0.86 -7.58 1.15
N LYS A 27 2.12 -7.14 1.06
CA LYS A 27 3.10 -7.27 2.15
C LYS A 27 2.72 -6.45 3.39
N GLY A 28 2.17 -5.26 3.18
CA GLY A 28 1.77 -4.37 4.27
C GLY A 28 0.40 -4.67 4.88
N ASN A 29 -0.43 -5.49 4.19
CA ASN A 29 -1.86 -5.60 4.47
C ASN A 29 -2.52 -4.21 4.61
N VAL A 30 -2.23 -3.33 3.65
CA VAL A 30 -2.61 -1.91 3.64
C VAL A 30 -3.61 -1.57 2.54
N GLY A 31 -4.24 -2.58 1.96
CA GLY A 31 -5.18 -2.43 0.88
C GLY A 31 -5.56 -3.77 0.28
N VAL A 32 -6.30 -3.72 -0.81
CA VAL A 32 -6.79 -4.88 -1.55
C VAL A 32 -6.36 -4.79 -3.00
N VAL A 33 -5.94 -5.92 -3.56
CA VAL A 33 -5.56 -6.06 -4.96
C VAL A 33 -6.60 -6.92 -5.67
N PHE A 34 -7.10 -6.47 -6.83
CA PHE A 34 -8.22 -7.12 -7.50
C PHE A 34 -8.09 -7.14 -9.04
N ASP A 35 -8.66 -8.15 -9.68
CA ASP A 35 -8.83 -8.17 -11.13
C ASP A 35 -10.09 -7.38 -11.55
N LEU A 36 -10.17 -6.98 -12.82
CA LEU A 36 -11.24 -6.10 -13.32
C LEU A 36 -12.54 -6.85 -13.70
N SER A 37 -12.69 -8.13 -13.36
CA SER A 37 -13.97 -8.83 -13.53
C SER A 37 -14.99 -8.33 -12.50
N ASP A 38 -16.28 -8.50 -12.81
CA ASP A 38 -17.37 -8.15 -11.89
C ASP A 38 -17.21 -8.87 -10.54
N GLN A 39 -16.83 -10.15 -10.57
CA GLN A 39 -16.59 -10.93 -9.36
C GLN A 39 -15.37 -10.44 -8.57
N GLY A 40 -14.29 -10.07 -9.27
CA GLY A 40 -13.09 -9.51 -8.67
C GLY A 40 -13.39 -8.21 -7.92
N ILE A 41 -14.18 -7.33 -8.53
CA ILE A 41 -14.63 -6.07 -7.93
C ILE A 41 -15.50 -6.31 -6.70
N GLU A 42 -16.49 -7.22 -6.78
CA GLU A 42 -17.36 -7.55 -5.64
C GLU A 42 -16.57 -8.10 -4.44
N ASN A 43 -15.63 -9.00 -4.71
CA ASN A 43 -14.74 -9.56 -3.70
C ASN A 43 -13.88 -8.46 -3.06
N ALA A 44 -13.33 -7.56 -3.88
CA ALA A 44 -12.49 -6.48 -3.41
C ALA A 44 -13.21 -5.52 -2.46
N VAL A 45 -14.47 -5.20 -2.76
CA VAL A 45 -15.31 -4.38 -1.87
C VAL A 45 -15.56 -5.08 -0.53
N THR A 46 -15.79 -6.39 -0.55
CA THR A 46 -16.02 -7.18 0.66
C THR A 46 -14.77 -7.23 1.53
N GLU A 47 -13.61 -7.50 0.93
CA GLU A 47 -12.32 -7.52 1.61
C GLU A 47 -11.96 -6.15 2.18
N MET A 48 -12.17 -5.07 1.41
CA MET A 48 -11.91 -3.70 1.86
C MET A 48 -12.77 -3.32 3.06
N LYS A 49 -14.04 -3.76 3.12
CA LYS A 49 -14.88 -3.56 4.31
C LYS A 49 -14.33 -4.27 5.54
N GLY A 50 -13.83 -5.50 5.37
CA GLY A 50 -13.16 -6.23 6.44
C GLY A 50 -11.92 -5.48 6.95
N LEU A 51 -11.10 -5.01 6.02
CA LEU A 51 -9.87 -4.27 6.31
C LEU A 51 -10.15 -2.94 7.05
N LEU A 52 -11.18 -2.20 6.62
CA LEU A 52 -11.63 -0.97 7.28
C LEU A 52 -12.22 -1.22 8.68
N GLY A 53 -12.67 -2.45 8.97
CA GLY A 53 -13.12 -2.86 10.30
C GLY A 53 -11.99 -3.12 11.28
N GLU A 54 -10.74 -3.20 10.83
CA GLU A 54 -9.60 -3.42 11.71
C GLU A 54 -9.23 -2.15 12.47
N PRO A 55 -9.16 -2.17 13.82
CA PRO A 55 -8.89 -0.97 14.62
C PRO A 55 -7.58 -0.24 14.27
N ALA A 56 -6.60 -0.96 13.72
CA ALA A 56 -5.25 -0.46 13.46
C ALA A 56 -4.97 -0.13 11.99
N ILE A 57 -5.94 -0.27 11.08
CA ILE A 57 -5.68 -0.10 9.63
C ILE A 57 -5.07 1.26 9.29
N HIS A 58 -5.61 2.33 9.88
CA HIS A 58 -5.15 3.69 9.61
C HIS A 58 -3.69 3.90 10.05
N THR A 59 -3.35 3.44 11.25
CA THR A 59 -1.99 3.49 11.77
C THR A 59 -1.05 2.64 10.93
N ARG A 60 -1.46 1.42 10.58
CA ARG A 60 -0.68 0.50 9.75
C ARG A 60 -0.36 1.09 8.38
N CYS A 61 -1.34 1.72 7.72
CA CYS A 61 -1.12 2.43 6.45
C CYS A 61 -0.07 3.54 6.58
N ALA A 62 -0.20 4.41 7.60
CA ALA A 62 0.70 5.54 7.79
C ALA A 62 2.14 5.09 8.13
N GLU A 63 2.28 4.09 9.00
CA GLU A 63 3.57 3.52 9.38
C GLU A 63 4.24 2.82 8.19
N PHE A 64 3.49 2.01 7.45
CA PHE A 64 4.01 1.33 6.26
C PHE A 64 4.55 2.33 5.23
N ALA A 65 3.82 3.42 4.97
CA ALA A 65 4.26 4.48 4.07
C ALA A 65 5.56 5.15 4.56
N LYS A 66 5.64 5.47 5.86
CA LYS A 66 6.81 6.10 6.46
C LYS A 66 8.05 5.22 6.36
N GLU A 67 7.91 3.92 6.58
CA GLU A 67 9.02 2.97 6.58
C GLU A 67 9.50 2.60 5.18
N ASN A 68 8.55 2.39 4.25
CA ASN A 68 8.86 1.77 2.95
C ASN A 68 8.86 2.76 1.79
N LEU A 69 8.16 3.89 1.91
CA LEU A 69 7.88 4.81 0.78
C LEU A 69 8.41 6.23 1.03
N SER A 70 9.21 6.44 2.06
CA SER A 70 9.80 7.74 2.39
C SER A 70 10.90 8.15 1.42
N LEU A 71 10.80 9.38 0.89
CA LEU A 71 11.84 9.95 0.03
C LEU A 71 13.18 10.08 0.77
N LYS A 72 13.15 10.36 2.08
CA LYS A 72 14.35 10.46 2.90
C LYS A 72 15.11 9.14 2.94
N SER A 73 14.40 8.02 3.19
CA SER A 73 15.03 6.70 3.26
C SER A 73 15.55 6.26 1.89
N ALA A 74 14.84 6.60 0.81
CA ALA A 74 15.32 6.38 -0.55
C ALA A 74 16.61 7.16 -0.84
N ALA A 75 16.65 8.46 -0.53
CA ALA A 75 17.82 9.32 -0.74
C ALA A 75 19.06 8.82 0.02
N GLU A 76 18.89 8.38 1.28
CA GLU A 76 19.97 7.80 2.07
C GLU A 76 20.54 6.50 1.46
N LYS A 77 19.67 5.62 0.94
CA LYS A 77 20.09 4.40 0.23
C LYS A 77 20.86 4.72 -1.04
N TYR A 78 20.35 5.65 -1.85
CA TYR A 78 21.03 6.10 -3.07
C TYR A 78 22.39 6.74 -2.76
N ARG A 79 22.46 7.59 -1.74
CA ARG A 79 23.72 8.23 -1.32
C ARG A 79 24.80 7.21 -0.97
N LYS A 80 24.44 6.11 -0.30
CA LYS A 80 25.39 5.02 0.01
C LYS A 80 25.93 4.33 -1.23
N LEU A 81 25.11 4.15 -2.27
CA LEU A 81 25.52 3.51 -3.53
C LEU A 81 26.42 4.40 -4.39
N TYR A 82 26.24 5.72 -4.34
CA TYR A 82 27.02 6.66 -5.15
C TYR A 82 28.32 7.15 -4.50
N ILE A 83 28.45 6.96 -3.18
CA ILE A 83 29.65 7.35 -2.41
C ILE A 83 30.49 6.12 -2.02
N SER A 84 30.00 4.90 -2.28
CA SER A 84 30.80 3.66 -2.28
C SER A 84 31.63 3.55 -3.54
#